data_AF-A0A925HU82-F1
#
_entry.id   AF-A0A925HU82-F1
#
_cell.length_a   1.000
_cell.length_b   1.000
_cell.length_c   1.000
_cell.angle_alpha   90.00
_cell.angle_beta   90.00
_cell.angle_gamma   90.00
#
_symmetry.space_group_name_H-M   'P 1'
#
loop_
_entity.id
_entity.type
_entity.pdbx_description
1 polymer ?
#
loop_
_entity_poly.entity_id
_entity_poly.type
_entity_poly.pdbx_seq_one_letter_code
_entity_poly.pdbx_strand_id
1 'polypeptide(L)'
;MKNAFANLRSFLFISLLLLNANGYGQSISGIINSYYRINGINIVPNTVTVTSAAGLSPGMKILIIQSKGAAINTTNTNSFGSLDAIGNAGNYEFNFICGIAGNNVLLQYELRNTYDVPGLVQLIPVPQFASVTVTDTLKPMPWDPVSGTGGVLIMELSDTLHLNNVIDASAAGFTGAA
;
A
#
# COMPACT_ATOMS: atom_id res chain seq x y z
N MET A 1 71.65 -21.86 6.60
CA MET A 1 70.60 -21.22 5.78
C MET A 1 69.59 -20.57 6.72
N LYS A 2 69.59 -19.24 6.73
CA LYS A 2 68.52 -18.29 7.13
C LYS A 2 67.64 -18.60 8.36
N ASN A 3 67.99 -17.91 9.45
CA ASN A 3 67.14 -17.19 10.43
C ASN A 3 65.67 -16.97 9.95
N ALA A 4 64.62 -16.98 10.78
CA ALA A 4 64.53 -16.26 12.05
C ALA A 4 63.31 -16.72 12.90
N PHE A 5 63.53 -16.77 14.21
CA PHE A 5 62.51 -16.58 15.25
C PHE A 5 62.03 -15.11 15.28
N ALA A 6 60.82 -14.93 15.85
CA ALA A 6 60.27 -13.69 16.43
C ALA A 6 59.76 -12.59 15.47
N ASN A 7 58.44 -12.32 15.51
CA ASN A 7 57.86 -11.13 16.15
C ASN A 7 56.37 -10.95 15.84
N LEU A 8 55.56 -11.07 16.90
CA LEU A 8 54.40 -10.28 17.23
C LEU A 8 54.29 -8.95 16.45
N ARG A 9 53.34 -8.82 15.51
CA ARG A 9 52.71 -7.53 15.13
C ARG A 9 51.29 -7.75 14.62
N SER A 10 50.35 -7.54 15.54
CA SER A 10 49.04 -6.93 15.36
C SER A 10 48.77 -6.40 13.94
N PHE A 11 47.74 -6.92 13.26
CA PHE A 11 47.08 -6.18 12.17
C PHE A 11 45.58 -6.46 12.14
N LEU A 12 44.87 -5.49 12.73
CA LEU A 12 43.61 -4.91 12.28
C LEU A 12 42.32 -5.74 12.44
N PHE A 13 41.82 -5.74 13.68
CA PHE A 13 40.39 -5.55 13.96
C PHE A 13 39.90 -4.27 13.24
N ILE A 14 39.25 -4.40 12.08
CA ILE A 14 38.39 -3.32 11.58
C ILE A 14 37.06 -3.45 12.32
N SER A 15 37.03 -2.87 13.52
CA SER A 15 35.81 -2.41 14.17
C SER A 15 35.20 -1.38 13.23
N LEU A 16 34.18 -1.77 12.46
CA LEU A 16 33.38 -0.83 11.68
C LEU A 16 32.73 0.14 12.68
N LEU A 17 33.20 1.39 12.64
CA LEU A 17 32.70 2.50 13.42
C LEU A 17 31.17 2.52 13.43
N LEU A 18 30.62 2.73 14.62
CA LEU A 18 29.27 3.22 14.84
C LEU A 18 29.06 4.50 14.01
N LEU A 19 28.51 4.35 12.82
CA LEU A 19 27.76 5.42 12.20
C LEU A 19 26.44 5.49 12.97
N ASN A 20 26.36 6.43 13.91
CA ASN A 20 25.08 7.03 14.25
C ASN A 20 24.54 7.61 12.96
N ALA A 21 23.71 6.85 12.24
CA ALA A 21 22.82 7.40 11.25
C ALA A 21 21.85 8.28 12.04
N ASN A 22 22.21 9.55 12.22
CA ASN A 22 21.23 10.59 12.45
C ASN A 22 20.15 10.37 11.40
N GLY A 23 18.91 10.14 11.83
CA GLY A 23 17.80 9.86 10.96
C GLY A 23 17.77 10.88 9.84
N TYR A 24 18.15 10.47 8.62
CA TYR A 24 17.87 11.27 7.44
C TYR A 24 16.35 11.37 7.43
N GLY A 25 15.82 12.57 7.66
CA GLY A 25 14.40 12.81 7.50
C GLY A 25 14.04 12.40 6.08
N GLN A 26 13.30 11.30 5.92
CA GLN A 26 12.87 10.85 4.61
C GLN A 26 12.01 11.96 4.02
N SER A 27 12.21 12.29 2.74
CA SER A 27 11.43 13.33 2.07
C SER A 27 10.55 12.69 1.01
N ILE A 28 9.26 13.05 1.00
CA ILE A 28 8.27 12.51 0.06
C ILE A 28 7.50 13.64 -0.62
N SER A 29 7.00 13.34 -1.82
CA SER A 29 6.20 14.24 -2.66
C SER A 29 5.49 13.45 -3.74
N GLY A 30 4.45 14.03 -4.35
CA GLY A 30 3.76 13.44 -5.50
C GLY A 30 2.94 12.22 -5.12
N ILE A 31 3.02 11.16 -5.92
CA ILE A 31 2.30 9.89 -5.69
C ILE A 31 3.26 8.90 -5.02
N ILE A 32 2.92 8.47 -3.81
CA ILE A 32 3.73 7.53 -3.02
C ILE A 32 3.16 6.11 -2.99
N ASN A 33 1.88 5.94 -3.34
CA ASN A 33 1.22 4.64 -3.38
C ASN A 33 1.26 4.04 -4.78
N SER A 34 1.26 2.72 -4.83
CA SER A 34 0.98 1.93 -6.02
C SER A 34 -0.33 1.17 -5.81
N TYR A 35 -1.02 0.82 -6.89
CA TYR A 35 -2.38 0.28 -6.83
C TYR A 35 -2.50 -0.96 -7.70
N TYR A 36 -3.11 -2.00 -7.16
CA TYR A 36 -3.19 -3.31 -7.80
C TYR A 36 -4.63 -3.78 -7.82
N ARG A 37 -5.21 -3.92 -9.02
CA ARG A 37 -6.55 -4.47 -9.18
C ARG A 37 -6.57 -5.93 -8.73
N ILE A 38 -7.45 -6.26 -7.80
CA ILE A 38 -7.73 -7.65 -7.39
C ILE A 38 -8.77 -8.23 -8.36
N ASN A 39 -8.44 -9.37 -8.97
CA ASN A 39 -9.27 -10.10 -9.92
C ASN A 39 -9.84 -11.40 -9.32
N GLY A 40 -9.37 -11.81 -8.15
CA GLY A 40 -9.83 -13.02 -7.47
C GLY A 40 -9.43 -13.00 -6.00
N ILE A 41 -10.27 -13.59 -5.15
CA ILE A 41 -10.04 -13.74 -3.72
C ILE A 41 -10.36 -15.19 -3.37
N ASN A 42 -9.40 -15.91 -2.80
CA ASN A 42 -9.55 -17.32 -2.42
C ASN A 42 -9.34 -17.46 -0.92
N ILE A 43 -10.33 -18.02 -0.23
CA ILE A 43 -10.27 -18.25 1.23
C ILE A 43 -9.21 -19.31 1.56
N VAL A 44 -9.10 -20.34 0.72
CA VAL A 44 -8.06 -21.37 0.82
C VAL A 44 -7.35 -21.42 -0.54
N PRO A 45 -6.06 -21.03 -0.63
CA PRO A 45 -5.07 -20.88 0.45
C PRO A 45 -4.88 -19.44 0.98
N ASN A 46 -5.93 -18.65 1.19
CA ASN A 46 -5.86 -17.24 1.63
C ASN A 46 -5.03 -16.34 0.68
N THR A 47 -5.44 -16.32 -0.59
CA THR A 47 -4.77 -15.56 -1.64
C THR A 47 -5.68 -14.52 -2.28
N VAL A 48 -5.07 -13.44 -2.75
CA VAL A 48 -5.68 -12.53 -3.71
C VAL A 48 -4.91 -12.59 -5.02
N THR A 49 -5.62 -12.69 -6.13
CA THR A 49 -5.03 -12.66 -7.47
C THR A 49 -5.07 -11.24 -8.00
N VAL A 50 -3.93 -10.64 -8.28
CA VAL A 50 -3.84 -9.29 -8.86
C VAL A 50 -3.60 -9.34 -10.37
N THR A 51 -3.78 -8.21 -11.07
CA THR A 51 -3.50 -8.15 -12.52
C THR A 51 -2.00 -8.31 -12.83
N SER A 52 -1.12 -7.76 -11.99
CA SER A 52 0.33 -7.93 -12.03
C SER A 52 0.87 -7.82 -10.60
N ALA A 53 1.76 -8.71 -10.18
CA ALA A 53 2.42 -8.60 -8.87
C ALA A 53 3.75 -7.82 -8.91
N ALA A 54 4.11 -7.20 -10.04
CA ALA A 54 5.35 -6.45 -10.18
C ALA A 54 5.41 -5.28 -9.17
N GLY A 55 6.48 -5.22 -8.37
CA GLY A 55 6.64 -4.20 -7.33
C GLY A 55 6.10 -4.62 -5.95
N LEU A 56 5.42 -5.75 -5.85
CA LEU A 56 5.05 -6.36 -4.57
C LEU A 56 6.16 -7.29 -4.08
N SER A 57 6.33 -7.36 -2.76
CA SER A 57 7.23 -8.32 -2.12
C SER A 57 6.65 -8.86 -0.80
N PRO A 58 7.04 -10.06 -0.38
CA PRO A 58 6.77 -10.53 0.97
C PRO A 58 7.24 -9.54 2.05
N GLY A 59 6.52 -9.47 3.16
CA GLY A 59 6.75 -8.56 4.27
C GLY A 59 6.11 -7.17 4.11
N MET A 60 5.62 -6.81 2.94
CA MET A 60 4.93 -5.53 2.74
C MET A 60 3.60 -5.49 3.49
N LYS A 61 3.36 -4.39 4.23
CA LYS A 61 2.03 -4.03 4.70
C LYS A 61 1.20 -3.52 3.53
N ILE A 62 -0.05 -3.98 3.46
CA ILE A 62 -0.98 -3.63 2.39
C ILE A 62 -2.34 -3.25 2.98
N LEU A 63 -3.07 -2.42 2.25
CA LEU A 63 -4.49 -2.16 2.41
C LEU A 63 -5.22 -2.90 1.28
N ILE A 64 -6.27 -3.64 1.62
CA ILE A 64 -7.27 -4.13 0.67
C ILE A 64 -8.52 -3.30 0.87
N ILE A 65 -9.10 -2.76 -0.20
CA ILE A 65 -10.28 -1.90 -0.13
C ILE A 65 -11.20 -2.11 -1.34
N GLN A 66 -12.50 -2.11 -1.10
CA GLN A 66 -13.53 -2.16 -2.14
C GLN A 66 -14.11 -0.76 -2.41
N SER A 67 -13.98 -0.29 -3.65
CA SER A 67 -14.28 1.10 -4.01
C SER A 67 -15.70 1.30 -4.54
N LYS A 68 -16.39 0.23 -4.97
CA LYS A 68 -17.76 0.23 -5.51
C LYS A 68 -18.56 -0.93 -4.92
N GLY A 69 -19.89 -0.88 -4.97
CA GLY A 69 -20.74 -2.00 -4.55
C GLY A 69 -22.10 -1.59 -4.00
N ALA A 70 -22.29 -0.29 -3.77
CA ALA A 70 -23.58 0.26 -3.38
C ALA A 70 -24.58 0.18 -4.54
N ALA A 71 -25.78 -0.30 -4.24
CA ALA A 71 -26.94 -0.23 -5.12
C ALA A 71 -27.71 1.06 -4.80
N ILE A 72 -27.95 1.86 -5.84
CA ILE A 72 -28.76 3.07 -5.75
C ILE A 72 -30.02 2.91 -6.60
N ASN A 73 -31.07 3.59 -6.20
CA ASN A 73 -32.29 3.66 -6.96
C ASN A 73 -32.07 4.53 -8.21
N THR A 74 -32.11 3.92 -9.39
CA THR A 74 -31.97 4.60 -10.68
C THR A 74 -33.30 4.84 -11.39
N THR A 75 -34.43 4.56 -10.73
CA THR A 75 -35.76 4.80 -11.31
C THR A 75 -36.07 6.29 -11.30
N ASN A 76 -36.71 6.79 -12.37
CA ASN A 76 -37.10 8.19 -12.49
C ASN A 76 -38.32 8.52 -11.62
N THR A 77 -38.12 8.48 -10.31
CA THR A 77 -39.10 8.78 -9.26
C THR A 77 -38.47 9.74 -8.24
N ASN A 78 -39.24 10.20 -7.26
CA ASN A 78 -38.72 11.04 -6.18
C ASN A 78 -37.63 10.35 -5.33
N SER A 79 -37.49 9.02 -5.45
CA SER A 79 -36.46 8.24 -4.77
C SER A 79 -35.17 8.08 -5.60
N PHE A 80 -35.07 8.70 -6.80
CA PHE A 80 -33.84 8.62 -7.59
C PHE A 80 -32.62 9.07 -6.77
N GLY A 81 -31.56 8.27 -6.82
CA GLY A 81 -30.32 8.50 -6.07
C GLY A 81 -30.38 8.06 -4.60
N SER A 82 -31.51 7.52 -4.11
CA SER A 82 -31.55 6.91 -2.78
C SER A 82 -30.71 5.64 -2.73
N LEU A 83 -30.08 5.38 -1.58
CA LEU A 83 -29.35 4.15 -1.35
C LEU A 83 -30.33 2.99 -1.08
N ASP A 84 -30.30 1.95 -1.92
CA ASP A 84 -31.08 0.73 -1.70
C ASP A 84 -30.30 -0.24 -0.79
N ALA A 85 -29.00 -0.40 -1.05
CA ALA A 85 -28.11 -1.19 -0.21
C ALA A 85 -26.65 -0.75 -0.39
N ILE A 86 -25.86 -0.76 0.70
CA ILE A 86 -24.42 -0.41 0.62
C ILE A 86 -23.57 -1.54 0.00
N GLY A 87 -24.06 -2.77 0.05
CA GLY A 87 -23.30 -3.95 -0.38
C GLY A 87 -22.01 -4.09 0.41
N ASN A 88 -20.90 -4.32 -0.29
CA ASN A 88 -19.55 -4.36 0.29
C ASN A 88 -18.73 -3.08 -0.01
N ALA A 89 -19.39 -2.00 -0.47
CA ALA A 89 -18.70 -0.75 -0.77
C ALA A 89 -18.07 -0.15 0.50
N GLY A 90 -16.80 0.25 0.40
CA GLY A 90 -16.07 0.85 1.51
C GLY A 90 -15.49 -0.15 2.51
N ASN A 91 -15.74 -1.45 2.36
CA ASN A 91 -15.03 -2.45 3.16
C ASN A 91 -13.52 -2.35 2.92
N TYR A 92 -12.74 -2.35 4.00
CA TYR A 92 -11.28 -2.31 3.94
C TYR A 92 -10.63 -3.06 5.09
N GLU A 93 -9.43 -3.61 4.85
CA GLU A 93 -8.61 -4.28 5.85
C GLU A 93 -7.11 -4.09 5.57
N PHE A 94 -6.32 -4.00 6.63
CA PHE A 94 -4.87 -4.09 6.53
C PHE A 94 -4.42 -5.55 6.60
N ASN A 95 -3.38 -5.88 5.84
CA ASN A 95 -2.77 -7.20 5.87
C ASN A 95 -1.28 -7.11 5.56
N PHE A 96 -0.59 -8.25 5.56
CA PHE A 96 0.78 -8.37 5.10
C PHE A 96 0.89 -9.45 4.03
N ILE A 97 1.80 -9.25 3.09
CA ILE A 97 2.12 -10.26 2.08
C ILE A 97 3.07 -11.28 2.73
N CYS A 98 2.69 -12.56 2.77
CA CYS A 98 3.60 -13.62 3.24
C CYS A 98 4.31 -14.34 2.10
N GLY A 99 3.77 -14.29 0.88
CA GLY A 99 4.34 -14.92 -0.31
C GLY A 99 3.72 -14.42 -1.61
N ILE A 100 4.40 -14.64 -2.73
CA ILE A 100 3.91 -14.31 -4.07
C ILE A 100 4.22 -15.50 -4.99
N ALA A 101 3.22 -15.97 -5.74
CA ALA A 101 3.33 -17.03 -6.74
C ALA A 101 2.68 -16.58 -8.05
N GLY A 102 3.48 -16.12 -9.00
CA GLY A 102 2.98 -15.42 -10.18
C GLY A 102 2.23 -14.16 -9.78
N ASN A 103 0.95 -14.10 -10.12
CA ASN A 103 0.05 -13.00 -9.73
C ASN A 103 -0.79 -13.28 -8.48
N ASN A 104 -0.59 -14.43 -7.83
CA ASN A 104 -1.25 -14.73 -6.56
C ASN A 104 -0.42 -14.20 -5.41
N VAL A 105 -1.01 -13.30 -4.64
CA VAL A 105 -0.44 -12.73 -3.42
C VAL A 105 -1.04 -13.48 -2.23
N LEU A 106 -0.18 -14.15 -1.47
CA LEU A 106 -0.56 -14.89 -0.27
C LEU A 106 -0.60 -13.91 0.92
N LEU A 107 -1.72 -13.91 1.64
CA LEU A 107 -1.96 -13.02 2.76
C LEU A 107 -1.55 -13.68 4.09
N GLN A 108 -0.96 -12.91 4.99
CA GLN A 108 -0.57 -13.39 6.31
C GLN A 108 -1.78 -13.68 7.21
N TYR A 109 -2.82 -12.84 7.12
CA TYR A 109 -4.05 -12.97 7.91
C TYR A 109 -5.25 -13.26 7.00
N GLU A 110 -6.21 -14.05 7.47
CA GLU A 110 -7.47 -14.25 6.78
C GLU A 110 -8.29 -12.97 6.76
N LEU A 111 -8.94 -12.68 5.63
CA LEU A 111 -9.87 -11.55 5.50
C LEU A 111 -11.12 -11.81 6.35
N ARG A 112 -11.52 -10.82 7.15
CA ARG A 112 -12.73 -10.85 7.97
C ARG A 112 -13.91 -10.24 7.25
N ASN A 113 -13.69 -9.24 6.41
CA ASN A 113 -14.73 -8.66 5.58
C ASN A 113 -14.96 -9.51 4.33
N THR A 114 -16.17 -9.41 3.79
CA THR A 114 -16.47 -9.93 2.46
C THR A 114 -16.20 -8.86 1.42
N TYR A 115 -15.64 -9.28 0.30
CA TYR A 115 -15.34 -8.44 -0.85
C TYR A 115 -15.95 -9.05 -2.10
N ASP A 116 -16.48 -8.18 -2.95
CA ASP A 116 -17.03 -8.54 -4.25
C ASP A 116 -16.12 -7.97 -5.34
N VAL A 117 -15.42 -8.84 -6.09
CA VAL A 117 -14.45 -8.44 -7.13
C VAL A 117 -15.07 -7.51 -8.19
N PRO A 118 -16.29 -7.76 -8.71
CA PRO A 118 -17.08 -6.80 -9.50
C PRO A 118 -17.23 -5.41 -8.88
N GLY A 119 -17.21 -5.31 -7.55
CA GLY A 119 -17.21 -4.07 -6.77
C GLY A 119 -15.88 -3.29 -6.77
N LEU A 120 -14.93 -3.66 -7.63
CA LEU A 120 -13.65 -2.94 -7.82
C LEU A 120 -12.82 -2.89 -6.54
N VAL A 121 -12.24 -4.05 -6.23
CA VAL A 121 -11.34 -4.25 -5.09
C VAL A 121 -9.91 -4.00 -5.51
N GLN A 122 -9.17 -3.24 -4.70
CA GLN A 122 -7.76 -2.94 -4.95
C GLN A 122 -6.90 -3.25 -3.73
N LEU A 123 -5.67 -3.69 -4.00
CA LEU A 123 -4.58 -3.84 -3.04
C LEU A 123 -3.64 -2.65 -3.19
N ILE A 124 -3.28 -2.03 -2.08
CA ILE A 124 -2.43 -0.83 -2.03
C ILE A 124 -1.34 -1.07 -0.98
N PRO A 125 -0.05 -1.16 -1.36
CA PRO A 125 1.03 -1.16 -0.38
C PRO A 125 1.00 0.10 0.47
N VAL A 126 1.27 -0.07 1.76
CA VAL A 126 1.25 0.99 2.77
C VAL A 126 2.70 1.29 3.14
N PRO A 127 3.31 2.37 2.61
CA PRO A 127 4.64 2.79 3.04
C PRO A 127 4.65 3.08 4.54
N GLN A 128 5.66 2.57 5.24
CA GLN A 128 5.84 2.75 6.67
C GLN A 128 7.10 3.59 6.91
N PHE A 129 6.95 4.67 7.67
CA PHE A 129 8.02 5.60 8.01
C PHE A 129 8.18 5.71 9.53
N ALA A 130 9.38 6.01 10.01
CA ALA A 130 9.52 6.49 11.38
C ALA A 130 9.08 7.96 11.45
N SER A 131 9.85 8.82 10.81
CA SER A 131 9.54 10.24 10.59
C SER A 131 9.79 10.61 9.13
N VAL A 132 8.97 11.52 8.58
CA VAL A 132 9.03 11.90 7.16
C VAL A 132 8.61 13.35 6.95
N THR A 133 9.22 14.01 5.97
CA THR A 133 8.93 15.38 5.56
C THR A 133 8.26 15.40 4.20
N VAL A 134 7.13 16.09 4.08
CA VAL A 134 6.46 16.32 2.80
C VAL A 134 7.02 17.60 2.19
N THR A 135 7.80 17.47 1.11
CA THR A 135 8.52 18.61 0.51
C THR A 135 7.78 19.27 -0.65
N ASP A 136 6.85 18.55 -1.27
CA ASP A 136 5.93 19.07 -2.29
C ASP A 136 4.56 18.40 -2.14
N THR A 137 3.57 18.83 -2.93
CA THR A 137 2.20 18.33 -2.89
C THR A 137 2.16 16.81 -2.91
N LEU A 138 1.60 16.22 -1.85
CA LEU A 138 1.36 14.79 -1.75
C LEU A 138 -0.07 14.51 -2.25
N LYS A 139 -0.21 13.55 -3.17
CA LYS A 139 -1.50 13.25 -3.81
C LYS A 139 -1.62 11.77 -4.18
N PRO A 140 -2.83 11.19 -4.16
CA PRO A 140 -3.05 9.88 -4.74
C PRO A 140 -2.98 9.94 -6.27
N MET A 141 -2.83 8.77 -6.90
CA MET A 141 -3.15 8.66 -8.32
C MET A 141 -4.67 8.87 -8.48
N PRO A 142 -5.15 9.72 -9.40
CA PRO A 142 -6.58 9.83 -9.67
C PRO A 142 -7.18 8.46 -10.00
N TRP A 143 -8.44 8.26 -9.63
CA TRP A 143 -9.17 7.05 -9.97
C TRP A 143 -9.17 6.80 -11.47
N ASP A 144 -8.71 5.63 -11.87
CA ASP A 144 -8.75 5.17 -13.25
C ASP A 144 -9.90 4.17 -13.42
N PRO A 145 -10.97 4.51 -14.16
CA PRO A 145 -12.12 3.62 -14.35
C PRO A 145 -11.81 2.40 -15.23
N VAL A 146 -10.72 2.42 -16.01
CA VAL A 146 -10.30 1.29 -16.85
C VAL A 146 -9.66 0.21 -16.01
N SER A 147 -8.68 0.57 -15.17
CA SER A 147 -8.07 -0.38 -14.24
C SER A 147 -8.93 -0.63 -12.99
N GLY A 148 -9.82 0.28 -12.62
CA GLY A 148 -10.62 0.22 -11.40
C GLY A 148 -9.77 0.40 -10.14
N THR A 149 -8.76 1.26 -10.19
CA THR A 149 -7.83 1.52 -9.08
C THR A 149 -7.47 3.00 -8.95
N GLY A 150 -6.85 3.39 -7.83
CA GLY A 150 -6.48 4.76 -7.53
C GLY A 150 -7.36 5.40 -6.46
N GLY A 151 -7.20 6.70 -6.26
CA GLY A 151 -8.03 7.54 -5.40
C GLY A 151 -7.80 7.41 -3.90
N VAL A 152 -6.78 6.65 -3.47
CA VAL A 152 -6.47 6.42 -2.05
C VAL A 152 -5.02 6.77 -1.76
N LEU A 153 -4.79 7.78 -0.93
CA LEU A 153 -3.47 8.08 -0.38
C LEU A 153 -3.36 7.44 1.00
N ILE A 154 -2.35 6.60 1.22
CA ILE A 154 -2.14 5.93 2.50
C ILE A 154 -0.67 5.77 2.85
N MET A 155 -0.33 6.02 4.10
CA MET A 155 0.98 5.79 4.69
C MET A 155 0.83 5.61 6.19
N GLU A 156 1.80 4.96 6.81
CA GLU A 156 1.86 4.79 8.25
C GLU A 156 3.16 5.41 8.79
N LEU A 157 3.06 6.09 9.93
CA LEU A 157 4.20 6.66 10.63
C LEU A 157 4.21 6.18 12.08
N SER A 158 5.39 5.93 12.62
CA SER A 158 5.55 5.59 14.04
C SER A 158 5.91 6.79 14.93
N ASP A 159 6.33 7.91 14.34
CA ASP A 159 6.78 9.11 15.06
C ASP A 159 6.20 10.38 14.41
N THR A 160 6.94 11.10 13.57
CA THR A 160 6.58 12.48 13.19
C THR A 160 6.40 12.68 11.67
N LEU A 161 5.29 13.33 11.28
CA LEU A 161 5.06 13.86 9.93
C LEU A 161 5.35 15.37 9.90
N HIS A 162 6.40 15.79 9.19
CA HIS A 162 6.67 17.20 8.91
C HIS A 162 5.99 17.63 7.61
N LEU A 163 4.83 18.26 7.72
CA LEU A 163 4.03 18.68 6.57
C LEU A 163 4.44 20.10 6.11
N ASN A 164 5.48 20.20 5.28
CA ASN A 164 5.97 21.49 4.75
C ASN A 164 5.26 21.93 3.46
N ASN A 165 4.39 21.08 2.91
CA ASN A 165 3.55 21.38 1.75
C ASN A 165 2.19 20.67 1.91
N VAL A 166 1.28 20.81 0.96
CA VAL A 166 -0.10 20.32 1.09
C VAL A 166 -0.25 18.83 0.78
N ILE A 167 -1.27 18.23 1.39
CA ILE A 167 -1.84 16.96 0.93
C ILE A 167 -3.11 17.32 0.16
N ASP A 168 -3.18 16.98 -1.12
CA ASP A 168 -4.34 17.27 -1.97
C ASP A 168 -4.86 16.00 -2.63
N ALA A 169 -6.03 15.54 -2.18
CA ALA A 169 -6.75 14.40 -2.74
C ALA A 169 -8.02 14.84 -3.50
N SER A 170 -8.16 16.14 -3.80
CA SER A 170 -9.35 16.70 -4.46
C SER A 170 -9.57 16.03 -5.82
N ALA A 171 -10.82 15.63 -6.08
CA ALA A 171 -11.27 14.98 -7.31
C ALA A 171 -10.51 13.68 -7.71
N ALA A 172 -9.71 13.11 -6.81
CA ALA A 172 -8.95 11.90 -7.10
C ALA A 172 -9.71 10.60 -6.81
N GLY A 173 -10.77 10.66 -5.99
CA GLY A 173 -11.58 9.49 -5.62
C GLY A 173 -12.42 8.93 -6.76
N PHE A 174 -13.12 7.82 -6.49
CA PHE A 174 -14.06 7.22 -7.43
C PHE A 174 -15.07 8.26 -7.92
N THR A 175 -15.11 8.48 -9.24
CA THR A 175 -16.11 9.32 -9.87
C THR A 175 -17.43 8.56 -9.86
N GLY A 176 -18.37 9.00 -9.01
CA GLY A 176 -19.72 8.43 -8.96
C GLY A 176 -20.41 8.45 -10.34
N ALA A 177 -21.48 7.67 -10.48
CA ALA A 177 -22.35 7.83 -11.64
C ALA A 177 -22.97 9.24 -11.58
N ALA A 178 -22.76 10.04 -12.62
CA ALA A 178 -23.49 11.29 -12.84
C ALA A 178 -24.95 11.00 -13.24
#